data_AF-A0A8D2AK24-F1
#
_entry.id   AF-A0A8D2AK24-F1
#
_cell.length_a   1.000
_cell.length_b   1.000
_cell.length_c   1.000
_cell.angle_alpha   90.00
_cell.angle_beta   90.00
_cell.angle_gamma   90.00
#
_symmetry.space_group_name_H-M   'P 1'
#
loop_
_entity.id
_entity.type
_entity.pdbx_description
1 polymer ?
#
loop_
_entity_poly.entity_id
_entity_poly.type
_entity_poly.pdbx_seq_one_letter_code
_entity_poly.pdbx_strand_id
1 'polypeptide(L)'
;MAQRVEFPPHTLQELLEVHTACEREAITVFMEHSFKDENQEFQKELVIIEEKKNLLLKNEEKSEKYCQDELNKISEALMENISAGIFSITGGHKLYMEAREKVEQEYWQVPRKRVKASDVFQRFLQSQAATEKSILQTDNALTEGEKTIAEERVRKEAQLQEKPQQMEAEKRSFKENVEQLKKKLEEEREELFKNQNIMLEHHLMLGIQKDLLEEGFRKKSEEMNAMINNLQSRIEATENDDSPLLAGALDTFADGLTTIFSAPAKLLGYAVKGFSWLFR
;
A
#
# COMPACT_ATOMS: atom_id res chain seq x y z
N MET A 1 1.21 0.27 -10.48
CA MET A 1 0.89 -1.11 -10.09
C MET A 1 0.83 -2.11 -11.26
N ALA A 2 0.05 -1.87 -12.33
CA ALA A 2 -0.16 -2.85 -13.41
C ALA A 2 1.13 -3.37 -14.10
N GLN A 3 2.20 -2.56 -14.11
CA GLN A 3 3.50 -2.94 -14.68
C GLN A 3 4.41 -3.69 -13.68
N ARG A 4 4.09 -3.66 -12.37
CA ARG A 4 4.95 -4.18 -11.30
C ARG A 4 4.40 -5.41 -10.60
N VAL A 5 3.11 -5.72 -10.79
CA VAL A 5 2.47 -6.90 -10.20
C VAL A 5 2.32 -7.99 -11.27
N GLU A 6 3.08 -9.07 -11.13
CA GLU A 6 2.80 -10.31 -11.84
C GLU A 6 1.71 -11.08 -11.07
N PHE A 7 0.64 -11.48 -11.77
CA PHE A 7 -0.47 -12.18 -11.14
C PHE A 7 -0.55 -13.64 -11.59
N PRO A 8 -0.87 -14.58 -10.68
CA PRO A 8 -1.01 -14.39 -9.23
C PRO A 8 0.37 -14.19 -8.55
N PRO A 9 0.50 -13.26 -7.57
CA PRO A 9 1.73 -13.02 -6.83
C PRO A 9 2.05 -14.20 -5.90
N HIS A 10 3.32 -14.36 -5.51
CA HIS A 10 3.74 -15.49 -4.67
C HIS A 10 3.15 -15.43 -3.26
N THR A 11 2.94 -14.21 -2.75
CA THR A 11 2.32 -13.95 -1.45
C THR A 11 1.41 -12.73 -1.49
N LEU A 12 0.45 -12.67 -0.57
CA LEU A 12 -0.33 -11.45 -0.32
C LEU A 12 0.58 -10.28 0.11
N GLN A 13 1.66 -10.59 0.84
CA GLN A 13 2.67 -9.64 1.29
C GLN A 13 3.35 -8.94 0.10
N GLU A 14 3.74 -9.67 -0.94
CA GLU A 14 4.33 -9.12 -2.16
C GLU A 14 3.36 -8.14 -2.87
N LEU A 15 2.07 -8.49 -2.94
CA LEU A 15 1.05 -7.60 -3.49
C LEU A 15 0.89 -6.32 -2.67
N LEU A 16 0.93 -6.43 -1.33
CA LEU A 16 0.84 -5.31 -0.41
C LEU A 16 2.06 -4.40 -0.49
N GLU A 17 3.27 -4.94 -0.57
CA GLU A 17 4.51 -4.17 -0.70
C GLU A 17 4.53 -3.37 -2.00
N VAL A 18 4.13 -3.98 -3.12
CA VAL A 18 4.02 -3.27 -4.40
C VAL A 18 2.93 -2.20 -4.36
N HIS A 19 1.82 -2.46 -3.65
CA HIS A 19 0.77 -1.47 -3.42
C HIS A 19 1.31 -0.26 -2.66
N THR A 20 1.91 -0.48 -1.49
CA THR A 20 2.45 0.59 -0.63
C THR A 20 3.52 1.40 -1.36
N ALA A 21 4.38 0.75 -2.15
CA ALA A 21 5.36 1.46 -2.97
C ALA A 21 4.72 2.35 -4.04
N CYS A 22 3.71 1.84 -4.76
CA CYS A 22 3.00 2.63 -5.79
C CYS A 22 2.18 3.77 -5.18
N GLU A 23 1.56 3.54 -4.02
CA GLU A 23 0.80 4.55 -3.27
C GLU A 23 1.72 5.69 -2.83
N ARG A 24 2.91 5.37 -2.31
CA ARG A 24 3.91 6.38 -1.95
C ARG A 24 4.32 7.23 -3.15
N GLU A 25 4.61 6.61 -4.29
CA GLU A 25 4.95 7.32 -5.53
C GLU A 25 3.80 8.21 -6.02
N ALA A 26 2.56 7.71 -6.00
CA ALA A 26 1.39 8.47 -6.41
C ALA A 26 1.19 9.72 -5.53
N ILE A 27 1.39 9.59 -4.22
CA ILE A 27 1.31 10.74 -3.31
C ILE A 27 2.45 11.73 -3.57
N THR A 28 3.69 11.25 -3.80
CA THR A 28 4.81 12.14 -4.14
C THR A 28 4.52 12.96 -5.39
N VAL A 29 4.06 12.32 -6.47
CA VAL A 29 3.68 13.00 -7.72
C VAL A 29 2.54 14.00 -7.49
N PHE A 30 1.55 13.63 -6.66
CA PHE A 30 0.47 14.55 -6.31
C PHE A 30 0.98 15.78 -5.54
N MET A 31 1.88 15.62 -4.58
CA MET A 31 2.46 16.74 -3.83
C MET A 31 3.31 17.67 -4.71
N GLU A 32 3.97 17.15 -5.74
CA GLU A 32 4.73 17.96 -6.70
C GLU A 32 3.86 18.84 -7.61
N HIS A 33 2.62 18.40 -7.88
CA HIS A 33 1.72 19.03 -8.85
C HIS A 33 0.46 19.67 -8.23
N SER A 34 0.22 19.47 -6.94
CA SER A 34 -0.92 20.07 -6.23
C SER A 34 -0.54 21.44 -5.65
N PHE A 35 -1.54 22.33 -5.63
CA PHE A 35 -1.43 23.64 -4.98
C PHE A 35 -2.73 23.94 -4.24
N LYS A 36 -2.62 24.52 -3.04
CA LYS A 36 -3.76 24.96 -2.20
C LYS A 36 -4.79 23.88 -1.84
N ASP A 37 -4.34 22.66 -1.48
CA ASP A 37 -5.22 21.66 -0.86
C ASP A 37 -5.32 21.87 0.67
N GLU A 38 -5.89 23.00 1.08
CA GLU A 38 -5.90 23.45 2.49
C GLU A 38 -6.63 22.49 3.45
N ASN A 39 -7.64 21.76 2.95
CA ASN A 39 -8.44 20.82 3.74
C ASN A 39 -8.15 19.33 3.44
N GLN A 40 -7.16 19.07 2.59
CA GLN A 40 -6.77 17.73 2.14
C GLN A 40 -7.93 16.98 1.46
N GLU A 41 -8.86 17.69 0.82
CA GLU A 41 -10.02 17.06 0.19
C GLU A 41 -9.58 16.26 -1.04
N PHE A 42 -8.68 16.82 -1.83
CA PHE A 42 -8.14 16.18 -3.03
C PHE A 42 -7.13 15.08 -2.68
N GLN A 43 -6.33 15.27 -1.63
CA GLN A 43 -5.46 14.22 -1.12
C GLN A 43 -6.27 13.05 -0.53
N LYS A 44 -7.36 13.31 0.19
CA LYS A 44 -8.26 12.25 0.68
C LYS A 44 -8.87 11.50 -0.49
N GLU A 45 -9.30 12.19 -1.55
CA GLU A 45 -9.87 11.57 -2.75
C GLU A 45 -8.83 10.73 -3.52
N LEU A 46 -7.58 11.18 -3.62
CA LEU A 46 -6.46 10.38 -4.17
C LEU A 46 -6.21 9.09 -3.36
N VAL A 47 -6.31 9.19 -2.03
CA VAL A 47 -6.10 8.07 -1.10
C VAL A 47 -7.35 7.18 -0.99
N ILE A 48 -8.50 7.53 -1.58
CA ILE A 48 -9.68 6.65 -1.65
C ILE A 48 -9.38 5.47 -2.60
N ILE A 49 -8.75 4.45 -2.00
CA ILE A 49 -9.08 3.03 -1.93
C ILE A 49 -10.24 2.52 -2.82
N GLU A 50 -10.18 2.72 -4.13
CA GLU A 50 -10.94 1.89 -5.08
C GLU A 50 -10.08 0.87 -5.85
N GLU A 51 -8.75 1.01 -5.84
CA GLU A 51 -7.91 0.03 -6.53
C GLU A 51 -7.61 -1.22 -5.69
N LYS A 52 -7.47 -1.11 -4.36
CA LYS A 52 -7.02 -2.24 -3.52
C LYS A 52 -8.01 -3.40 -3.44
N LYS A 53 -9.31 -3.12 -3.26
CA LYS A 53 -10.36 -4.17 -3.28
C LYS A 53 -10.41 -4.86 -4.64
N ASN A 54 -10.32 -4.08 -5.72
CA ASN A 54 -10.27 -4.60 -7.08
C ASN A 54 -9.03 -5.46 -7.32
N LEU A 55 -7.87 -5.11 -6.74
CA LEU A 55 -6.64 -5.89 -6.84
C LEU A 55 -6.72 -7.23 -6.10
N LEU A 56 -7.30 -7.25 -4.90
CA LEU A 56 -7.54 -8.49 -4.16
C LEU A 56 -8.51 -9.40 -4.91
N LEU A 57 -9.61 -8.85 -5.41
CA LEU A 57 -10.61 -9.59 -6.17
C LEU A 57 -10.01 -10.16 -7.47
N LYS A 58 -9.22 -9.36 -8.20
CA LYS A 58 -8.50 -9.79 -9.40
C LYS A 58 -7.43 -10.83 -9.10
N ASN A 59 -6.81 -10.79 -7.92
CA ASN A 59 -5.89 -11.82 -7.47
C ASN A 59 -6.63 -13.14 -7.19
N GLU A 60 -7.77 -13.08 -6.50
CA GLU A 60 -8.62 -14.25 -6.25
C GLU A 60 -9.08 -14.89 -7.56
N GLU A 61 -9.61 -14.12 -8.50
CA GLU A 61 -10.07 -14.60 -9.81
C GLU A 61 -8.95 -15.26 -10.61
N LYS A 62 -7.77 -14.63 -10.66
CA LYS A 62 -6.61 -15.20 -11.38
C LYS A 62 -6.07 -16.44 -10.68
N SER A 63 -6.04 -16.46 -9.34
CA SER A 63 -5.64 -17.64 -8.58
C SER A 63 -6.62 -18.79 -8.79
N GLU A 64 -7.93 -18.52 -8.80
CA GLU A 64 -8.96 -19.52 -9.07
C GLU A 64 -8.80 -20.10 -10.47
N LYS A 65 -8.71 -19.24 -11.49
CA LYS A 65 -8.53 -19.67 -12.87
C LYS A 65 -7.28 -20.53 -13.04
N TYR A 66 -6.15 -20.08 -12.52
CA TYR A 66 -4.89 -20.83 -12.59
C TYR A 66 -5.01 -22.20 -11.90
N CYS A 67 -5.59 -22.25 -10.70
CA CYS A 67 -5.77 -23.51 -9.98
C CYS A 67 -6.71 -24.46 -10.73
N GLN A 68 -7.78 -23.93 -11.34
CA GLN A 68 -8.74 -24.72 -12.11
C GLN A 68 -8.10 -25.27 -13.39
N ASP A 69 -7.38 -24.44 -14.15
CA ASP A 69 -6.69 -24.86 -15.37
C ASP A 69 -5.67 -25.96 -15.08
N GLU A 70 -4.94 -25.84 -13.98
CA GLU A 70 -3.95 -26.84 -13.60
C GLU A 70 -4.59 -28.13 -13.08
N LEU A 71 -5.67 -28.03 -12.31
CA LEU A 71 -6.42 -29.21 -11.87
C LEU A 71 -7.03 -29.96 -13.05
N ASN A 72 -7.54 -29.25 -14.06
CA ASN A 72 -8.06 -29.85 -15.28
C ASN A 72 -6.99 -30.67 -16.01
N LYS A 73 -5.76 -30.14 -16.13
CA LYS A 73 -4.64 -30.87 -16.75
C LYS A 73 -4.26 -32.12 -15.95
N ILE A 74 -4.08 -31.98 -14.64
CA ILE A 74 -3.66 -33.10 -13.78
C ILE A 74 -4.74 -34.19 -13.75
N SER A 75 -6.01 -33.80 -13.74
CA SER A 75 -7.14 -34.73 -13.70
C SER A 75 -7.56 -35.29 -15.07
N GLU A 76 -6.96 -34.85 -16.18
CA GLU A 76 -7.36 -35.23 -17.54
C GLU A 76 -7.38 -36.75 -17.73
N ALA A 77 -6.27 -37.41 -17.38
CA ALA A 77 -6.16 -38.87 -17.49
C ALA A 77 -7.19 -39.60 -16.60
N LEU A 78 -7.49 -39.08 -15.42
CA LEU A 78 -8.53 -39.65 -14.55
C LEU A 78 -9.91 -39.52 -15.20
N MET A 79 -10.24 -38.36 -15.77
CA MET A 79 -11.52 -38.09 -16.43
C MET A 79 -11.71 -38.92 -17.71
N GLU A 80 -10.65 -39.13 -18.48
CA GLU A 80 -10.66 -40.03 -19.63
C GLU A 80 -10.91 -41.48 -19.21
N ASN A 81 -10.21 -41.95 -18.17
CA ASN A 81 -10.38 -43.31 -17.66
C ASN A 81 -11.78 -43.57 -17.11
N ILE A 82 -12.38 -42.57 -16.44
CA ILE A 82 -13.79 -42.61 -16.01
C ILE A 82 -14.70 -42.73 -17.22
N SER A 83 -14.51 -41.88 -18.23
CA SER A 83 -15.37 -41.81 -19.43
C SER A 83 -15.27 -43.07 -20.28
N ALA A 84 -14.08 -43.69 -20.34
CA ALA A 84 -13.84 -44.97 -20.99
C ALA A 84 -14.38 -46.18 -20.19
N GLY A 85 -14.89 -45.97 -18.97
CA GLY A 85 -15.43 -47.02 -18.12
C GLY A 85 -14.37 -47.98 -17.57
N ILE A 86 -13.10 -47.58 -17.51
CA ILE A 86 -11.97 -48.45 -17.08
C ILE A 86 -12.14 -48.93 -15.64
N PHE A 87 -12.80 -48.14 -14.80
CA PHE A 87 -13.08 -48.47 -13.41
C PHE A 87 -14.34 -49.33 -13.21
N SER A 88 -15.12 -49.62 -14.26
CA SER A 88 -16.32 -50.47 -14.19
C SER A 88 -15.99 -51.96 -14.23
N ILE A 89 -14.96 -52.37 -13.49
CA ILE A 89 -14.48 -53.74 -13.37
C ILE A 89 -14.49 -54.18 -11.90
N THR A 90 -14.41 -55.49 -11.66
CA THR A 90 -14.23 -56.06 -10.32
C THR A 90 -12.92 -55.53 -9.69
N GLY A 91 -13.02 -54.84 -8.55
CA GLY A 91 -11.92 -54.14 -7.88
C GLY A 91 -11.65 -52.73 -8.40
N GLY A 92 -12.48 -52.21 -9.32
CA GLY A 92 -12.30 -50.92 -9.97
C GLY A 92 -12.42 -49.73 -9.03
N HIS A 93 -13.15 -49.84 -7.91
CA HIS A 93 -13.22 -48.77 -6.91
C HIS A 93 -11.86 -48.47 -6.30
N LYS A 94 -11.05 -49.52 -6.03
CA LYS A 94 -9.70 -49.35 -5.49
C LYS A 94 -8.79 -48.64 -6.49
N LEU A 95 -8.86 -49.03 -7.76
CA LEU A 95 -8.07 -48.41 -8.83
C LEU A 95 -8.45 -46.93 -9.04
N TYR A 96 -9.73 -46.62 -8.93
CA TYR A 96 -10.22 -45.23 -8.96
C TYR A 96 -9.63 -44.40 -7.81
N MET A 97 -9.65 -44.94 -6.59
CA MET A 97 -9.10 -44.26 -5.41
C MET A 97 -7.59 -43.99 -5.56
N GLU A 98 -6.82 -44.97 -6.03
CA GLU A 98 -5.38 -44.79 -6.29
C GLU A 98 -5.11 -43.73 -7.36
N ALA A 99 -5.93 -43.68 -8.42
CA ALA A 99 -5.82 -42.66 -9.46
C ALA A 99 -6.19 -41.26 -8.95
N ARG A 100 -7.23 -41.16 -8.12
CA ARG A 100 -7.65 -39.90 -7.48
C ARG A 100 -6.60 -39.37 -6.50
N GLU A 101 -5.98 -40.25 -5.72
CA GLU A 101 -4.91 -39.86 -4.78
C GLU A 101 -3.67 -39.33 -5.51
N LYS A 102 -3.33 -39.89 -6.69
CA LYS A 102 -2.26 -39.34 -7.54
C LYS A 102 -2.57 -37.92 -8.00
N VAL A 103 -3.80 -37.67 -8.45
CA VAL A 103 -4.26 -36.32 -8.83
C VAL A 103 -4.13 -35.35 -7.65
N GLU A 104 -4.50 -35.78 -6.44
CA GLU A 104 -4.34 -34.98 -5.22
C GLU A 104 -2.87 -34.64 -4.94
N GLN A 105 -1.99 -35.64 -4.95
CA GLN A 105 -0.56 -35.45 -4.70
C GLN A 105 0.07 -34.50 -5.72
N GLU A 106 -0.18 -34.70 -7.01
CA GLU A 106 0.31 -33.84 -8.08
C GLU A 106 -0.25 -32.42 -7.96
N TYR A 107 -1.53 -32.27 -7.59
CA TYR A 107 -2.14 -30.96 -7.41
C TYR A 107 -1.46 -30.15 -6.30
N TRP A 108 -1.13 -30.76 -5.17
CA TRP A 108 -0.45 -30.10 -4.05
C TRP A 108 1.04 -29.82 -4.31
N GLN A 109 1.67 -30.49 -5.27
CA GLN A 109 3.07 -30.24 -5.66
C GLN A 109 3.24 -29.00 -6.54
N VAL A 110 2.18 -28.48 -7.14
CA VAL A 110 2.32 -27.37 -8.09
C VAL A 110 2.67 -26.05 -7.38
N PRO A 111 3.73 -25.35 -7.81
CA PRO A 111 4.12 -24.05 -7.27
C PRO A 111 3.09 -22.94 -7.59
N ARG A 112 3.10 -21.85 -6.80
CA ARG A 112 2.25 -20.64 -6.97
C ARG A 112 0.74 -20.80 -6.72
N LYS A 113 0.30 -21.86 -6.03
CA LYS A 113 -1.12 -22.08 -5.67
C LYS A 113 -1.40 -21.70 -4.22
N ARG A 114 -2.04 -20.56 -3.92
CA ARG A 114 -2.28 -20.23 -2.49
C ARG A 114 -3.61 -19.58 -2.11
N VAL A 115 -4.25 -18.73 -2.92
CA VAL A 115 -5.47 -18.05 -2.43
C VAL A 115 -6.73 -18.91 -2.57
N LYS A 116 -6.92 -19.58 -3.72
CA LYS A 116 -8.13 -20.38 -4.02
C LYS A 116 -7.87 -21.88 -4.20
N ALA A 117 -6.66 -22.35 -3.89
CA ALA A 117 -6.23 -23.72 -4.17
C ALA A 117 -7.11 -24.78 -3.47
N SER A 118 -7.39 -24.58 -2.18
CA SER A 118 -8.26 -25.47 -1.40
C SER A 118 -9.71 -25.44 -1.92
N ASP A 119 -10.25 -24.25 -2.20
CA ASP A 119 -11.64 -24.09 -2.63
C ASP A 119 -11.90 -24.74 -4.00
N VAL A 120 -10.93 -24.66 -4.91
CA VAL A 120 -10.98 -25.32 -6.24
C VAL A 120 -10.92 -26.83 -6.08
N PHE A 121 -10.00 -27.35 -5.26
CA PHE A 121 -9.85 -28.79 -5.05
C PHE A 121 -11.07 -29.41 -4.36
N GLN A 122 -11.66 -28.70 -3.40
CA GLN A 122 -12.88 -29.15 -2.73
C GLN A 122 -14.05 -29.29 -3.71
N ARG A 123 -14.24 -28.31 -4.61
CA ARG A 123 -15.27 -28.40 -5.66
C ARG A 123 -15.04 -29.58 -6.60
N PHE A 124 -13.78 -29.87 -6.92
CA PHE A 124 -13.43 -31.05 -7.70
C PHE A 124 -13.83 -32.34 -6.98
N LEU A 125 -13.48 -32.52 -5.71
CA LEU A 125 -13.90 -33.71 -4.93
C LEU A 125 -15.42 -33.85 -4.88
N GLN A 126 -16.14 -32.75 -4.69
CA GLN A 126 -17.61 -32.75 -4.71
C GLN A 126 -18.17 -33.18 -6.08
N SER A 127 -17.54 -32.74 -7.19
CA SER A 127 -17.95 -33.16 -8.54
C SER A 127 -17.72 -34.66 -8.80
N GLN A 128 -16.76 -35.26 -8.11
CA GLN A 128 -16.39 -36.67 -8.25
C GLN A 128 -17.29 -37.63 -7.46
N ALA A 129 -18.01 -37.14 -6.44
CA ALA A 129 -18.77 -38.00 -5.51
C ALA A 129 -19.83 -38.89 -6.20
N ALA A 130 -20.50 -38.36 -7.23
CA ALA A 130 -21.49 -39.14 -7.99
C ALA A 130 -20.84 -40.26 -8.82
N THR A 131 -19.69 -39.97 -9.42
CA THR A 131 -18.90 -40.93 -10.19
C THR A 131 -18.35 -42.05 -9.29
N GLU A 132 -17.77 -41.68 -8.16
CA GLU A 132 -17.26 -42.63 -7.17
C GLU A 132 -18.35 -43.58 -6.69
N LYS A 133 -19.54 -43.04 -6.37
CA LYS A 133 -20.70 -43.87 -6.00
C LYS A 133 -21.10 -44.84 -7.11
N SER A 134 -21.13 -44.39 -8.37
CA SER A 134 -21.45 -45.25 -9.51
C SER A 134 -20.44 -46.40 -9.65
N ILE A 135 -19.14 -46.11 -9.54
CA ILE A 135 -18.06 -47.10 -9.62
C ILE A 135 -18.20 -48.12 -8.48
N LEU A 136 -18.42 -47.64 -7.26
CA LEU A 136 -18.60 -48.47 -6.07
C LEU A 136 -19.78 -49.44 -6.19
N GLN A 137 -20.90 -49.00 -6.77
CA GLN A 137 -22.07 -49.85 -6.99
C GLN A 137 -21.77 -50.98 -7.99
N THR A 138 -21.06 -50.67 -9.07
CA THR A 138 -20.67 -51.66 -10.10
C THR A 138 -19.59 -52.64 -9.67
N ASP A 139 -18.86 -52.34 -8.59
CA ASP A 139 -17.75 -53.19 -8.13
C ASP A 139 -18.26 -54.43 -7.40
N ASN A 140 -18.24 -55.59 -8.07
CA ASN A 140 -18.66 -56.87 -7.47
C ASN A 140 -17.58 -57.53 -6.59
N ALA A 141 -16.39 -56.93 -6.43
CA ALA A 141 -15.34 -57.46 -5.55
C ALA A 141 -15.65 -57.21 -4.06
N LEU A 142 -16.46 -56.19 -3.79
CA LEU A 142 -16.80 -55.75 -2.44
C LEU A 142 -18.10 -56.41 -1.98
N THR A 143 -18.11 -56.90 -0.74
CA THR A 143 -19.34 -57.34 -0.08
C THR A 143 -20.28 -56.17 0.18
N GLU A 144 -21.60 -56.40 0.27
CA GLU A 144 -22.60 -55.36 0.61
C GLU A 144 -22.22 -54.56 1.87
N GLY A 145 -21.59 -55.21 2.85
CA GLY A 145 -21.06 -54.56 4.05
C GLY A 145 -19.89 -53.61 3.77
N GLU A 146 -18.97 -53.98 2.88
CA GLU A 146 -17.86 -53.11 2.47
C GLU A 146 -18.34 -51.95 1.59
N LYS A 147 -19.33 -52.18 0.74
CA LYS A 147 -19.98 -51.13 -0.06
C LYS A 147 -20.67 -50.10 0.82
N THR A 148 -21.43 -50.53 1.83
CA THR A 148 -22.09 -49.62 2.77
C THR A 148 -21.10 -48.82 3.62
N ILE A 149 -19.99 -49.44 4.06
CA ILE A 149 -18.90 -48.73 4.76
C ILE A 149 -18.22 -47.71 3.84
N ALA A 150 -17.97 -48.07 2.58
CA ALA A 150 -17.38 -47.16 1.60
C ALA A 150 -18.33 -46.00 1.25
N GLU A 151 -19.63 -46.25 1.04
CA GLU A 151 -20.62 -45.19 0.82
C GLU A 151 -20.74 -44.25 2.03
N GLU A 152 -20.69 -44.80 3.24
CA GLU A 152 -20.67 -43.99 4.46
C GLU A 152 -19.40 -43.14 4.55
N ARG A 153 -18.24 -43.66 4.12
CA ARG A 153 -16.99 -42.91 4.02
C ARG A 153 -17.06 -41.81 2.97
N VAL A 154 -17.59 -42.05 1.77
CA VAL A 154 -17.78 -41.00 0.74
C VAL A 154 -18.70 -39.90 1.26
N ARG A 155 -19.79 -40.28 1.93
CA ARG A 155 -20.73 -39.32 2.53
C ARG A 155 -20.10 -38.56 3.71
N LYS A 156 -19.27 -39.24 4.50
CA LYS A 156 -18.49 -38.65 5.59
C LYS A 156 -17.40 -37.74 5.05
N GLU A 157 -16.66 -38.08 4.02
CA GLU A 157 -15.65 -37.20 3.39
C GLU A 157 -16.32 -35.96 2.79
N ALA A 158 -17.49 -36.10 2.16
CA ALA A 158 -18.29 -34.98 1.67
C ALA A 158 -18.87 -34.09 2.80
N GLN A 159 -19.17 -34.65 3.99
CA GLN A 159 -19.74 -33.91 5.14
C GLN A 159 -18.70 -33.42 6.17
N LEU A 160 -17.61 -34.16 6.40
CA LEU A 160 -16.52 -33.83 7.33
C LEU A 160 -15.53 -32.83 6.72
N GLN A 161 -15.57 -32.58 5.42
CA GLN A 161 -14.81 -31.48 4.81
C GLN A 161 -15.33 -30.08 5.17
N GLU A 162 -16.39 -29.96 5.97
CA GLU A 162 -16.72 -28.71 6.68
C GLU A 162 -15.88 -28.48 7.95
N LYS A 163 -15.02 -29.42 8.38
CA LYS A 163 -14.01 -29.16 9.40
C LYS A 163 -12.72 -29.95 9.21
N PRO A 164 -11.63 -29.23 8.99
CA PRO A 164 -10.36 -29.56 9.62
C PRO A 164 -10.23 -28.58 10.78
N GLN A 165 -10.23 -29.05 12.04
CA GLN A 165 -9.90 -28.17 13.17
C GLN A 165 -8.52 -27.49 13.00
N GLN A 166 -7.66 -28.04 12.14
CA GLN A 166 -6.43 -27.41 11.64
C GLN A 166 -6.67 -26.32 10.57
N MET A 167 -7.61 -26.47 9.64
CA MET A 167 -7.94 -25.47 8.62
C MET A 167 -8.87 -24.40 9.16
N GLU A 168 -9.66 -24.67 10.20
CA GLU A 168 -10.41 -23.64 10.93
C GLU A 168 -9.45 -22.82 11.80
N ALA A 169 -8.44 -23.45 12.42
CA ALA A 169 -7.36 -22.75 13.10
C ALA A 169 -6.46 -21.97 12.12
N GLU A 170 -6.13 -22.52 10.95
CA GLU A 170 -5.42 -21.80 9.89
C GLU A 170 -6.28 -20.73 9.23
N LYS A 171 -7.59 -20.95 8.98
CA LYS A 171 -8.49 -19.91 8.49
C LYS A 171 -8.67 -18.81 9.53
N ARG A 172 -8.76 -19.15 10.82
CA ARG A 172 -8.78 -18.15 11.91
C ARG A 172 -7.45 -17.43 12.02
N SER A 173 -6.33 -18.13 11.96
CA SER A 173 -4.99 -17.53 11.98
C SER A 173 -4.72 -16.68 10.75
N PHE A 174 -5.17 -17.11 9.57
CA PHE A 174 -5.08 -16.35 8.32
C PHE A 174 -6.01 -15.14 8.37
N LYS A 175 -7.24 -15.30 8.87
CA LYS A 175 -8.17 -14.20 9.07
C LYS A 175 -7.65 -13.19 10.10
N GLU A 176 -7.10 -13.65 11.22
CA GLU A 176 -6.43 -12.83 12.23
C GLU A 176 -5.17 -12.18 11.67
N ASN A 177 -4.37 -12.87 10.86
CA ASN A 177 -3.24 -12.26 10.16
C ASN A 177 -3.71 -11.17 9.21
N VAL A 178 -4.78 -11.41 8.45
CA VAL A 178 -5.39 -10.41 7.57
C VAL A 178 -5.95 -9.23 8.37
N GLU A 179 -6.57 -9.47 9.52
CA GLU A 179 -7.05 -8.40 10.42
C GLU A 179 -5.90 -7.62 11.06
N GLN A 180 -4.85 -8.29 11.54
CA GLN A 180 -3.63 -7.67 12.06
C GLN A 180 -2.89 -6.89 10.97
N LEU A 181 -2.82 -7.42 9.74
CA LEU A 181 -2.25 -6.74 8.58
C LEU A 181 -3.09 -5.52 8.21
N LYS A 182 -4.42 -5.65 8.21
CA LYS A 182 -5.32 -4.52 7.96
C LYS A 182 -5.11 -3.43 9.01
N LYS A 183 -5.00 -3.81 10.28
CA LYS A 183 -4.72 -2.88 11.39
C LYS A 183 -3.34 -2.22 11.24
N LYS A 184 -2.27 -2.98 10.99
CA LYS A 184 -0.94 -2.44 10.73
C LYS A 184 -0.93 -1.46 9.57
N LEU A 185 -1.71 -1.75 8.53
CA LEU A 185 -1.79 -0.88 7.37
C LEU A 185 -2.56 0.40 7.64
N GLU A 186 -3.59 0.33 8.49
CA GLU A 186 -4.31 1.50 8.97
C GLU A 186 -3.42 2.36 9.88
N GLU A 187 -2.59 1.73 10.72
CA GLU A 187 -1.54 2.40 11.51
C GLU A 187 -0.47 3.03 10.62
N GLU A 188 0.06 2.32 9.61
CA GLU A 188 1.03 2.85 8.63
C GLU A 188 0.43 4.00 7.81
N ARG A 189 -0.86 3.92 7.47
CA ARG A 189 -1.58 5.00 6.81
C ARG A 189 -1.65 6.24 7.70
N GLU A 190 -2.03 6.08 8.96
CA GLU A 190 -2.06 7.18 9.93
C GLU A 190 -0.67 7.79 10.17
N GLU A 191 0.36 6.96 10.28
CA GLU A 191 1.74 7.41 10.46
C GLU A 191 2.24 8.16 9.22
N LEU A 192 1.93 7.68 8.02
CA LEU A 192 2.24 8.37 6.78
C LEU A 192 1.53 9.73 6.70
N PHE A 193 0.25 9.80 7.05
CA PHE A 193 -0.48 11.07 7.12
C PHE A 193 0.12 12.04 8.14
N LYS A 194 0.51 11.55 9.32
CA LYS A 194 1.20 12.37 10.33
C LYS A 194 2.54 12.90 9.81
N ASN A 195 3.34 12.05 9.19
CA ASN A 195 4.64 12.43 8.63
C ASN A 195 4.49 13.46 7.48
N GLN A 196 3.46 13.31 6.64
CA GLN A 196 3.12 14.29 5.61
C GLN A 196 2.72 15.64 6.20
N ASN A 197 1.87 15.65 7.23
CA ASN A 197 1.49 16.88 7.92
C ASN A 197 2.70 17.58 8.55
N ILE A 198 3.61 16.84 9.20
CA ILE A 198 4.84 17.40 9.80
C ILE A 198 5.73 18.01 8.71
N MET A 199 5.90 17.33 7.57
CA MET A 199 6.71 17.84 6.46
C MET A 199 6.11 19.13 5.85
N LEU A 200 4.77 19.17 5.71
CA LEU A 200 4.06 20.35 5.21
C LEU A 200 4.18 21.52 6.18
N GLU A 201 3.97 21.28 7.48
CA GLU A 201 4.10 22.29 8.52
C GLU A 201 5.53 22.88 8.57
N HIS A 202 6.54 22.02 8.45
CA HIS A 202 7.92 22.45 8.34
C HIS A 202 8.17 23.31 7.09
N HIS A 203 7.59 22.94 5.94
CA HIS A 203 7.71 23.72 4.71
C HIS A 203 7.03 25.10 4.83
N LEU A 204 5.83 25.16 5.42
CA LEU A 204 5.13 26.42 5.69
C LEU A 204 5.91 27.32 6.65
N MET A 205 6.47 26.74 7.73
CA MET A 205 7.29 27.49 8.68
C MET A 205 8.54 28.10 8.01
N LEU A 206 9.20 27.34 7.12
CA LEU A 206 10.32 27.86 6.32
C LEU A 206 9.88 28.99 5.39
N GLY A 207 8.70 28.88 4.77
CA GLY A 207 8.11 29.96 3.96
C GLY A 207 7.91 31.24 4.76
N ILE A 208 7.27 31.15 5.93
CA ILE A 208 7.04 32.30 6.83
C ILE A 208 8.36 32.96 7.26
N GLN A 209 9.40 32.17 7.57
CA GLN A 209 10.72 32.72 7.89
C GLN A 209 11.34 33.50 6.73
N LYS A 210 11.20 32.98 5.51
CA LYS A 210 11.67 33.65 4.30
C LYS A 210 10.94 34.96 4.06
N ASP A 211 9.61 34.97 4.17
CA ASP A 211 8.79 36.16 3.98
C ASP A 211 9.11 37.23 5.02
N LEU A 212 9.27 36.86 6.30
CA LEU A 212 9.68 37.78 7.36
C LEU A 212 11.06 38.39 7.11
N LEU A 213 11.99 37.60 6.57
CA LEU A 213 13.32 38.06 6.21
C LEU A 213 13.26 39.05 5.04
N GLU A 214 12.51 38.71 3.98
CA GLU A 214 12.29 39.58 2.82
C GLU A 214 11.62 40.89 3.21
N GLU A 215 10.58 40.84 4.06
CA GLU A 215 9.89 42.01 4.59
C GLU A 215 10.83 42.91 5.40
N GLY A 216 11.67 42.32 6.26
CA GLY A 216 12.66 43.05 7.04
C GLY A 216 13.69 43.76 6.15
N PHE A 217 14.17 43.09 5.10
CA PHE A 217 15.07 43.71 4.12
C PHE A 217 14.37 44.79 3.29
N ARG A 218 13.11 44.58 2.90
CA ARG A 218 12.32 45.57 2.15
C ARG A 218 12.15 46.85 2.96
N LYS A 219 11.74 46.74 4.23
CA LYS A 219 11.58 47.89 5.13
C LYS A 219 12.90 48.66 5.31
N LYS A 220 14.02 47.95 5.51
CA LYS A 220 15.34 48.60 5.59
C LYS A 220 15.72 49.33 4.30
N SER A 221 15.40 48.74 3.15
CA SER A 221 15.61 49.36 1.83
C SER A 221 14.77 50.62 1.65
N GLU A 222 13.51 50.61 2.09
CA GLU A 222 12.62 51.79 2.06
C GLU A 222 13.15 52.93 2.95
N GLU A 223 13.57 52.62 4.19
CA GLU A 223 14.20 53.59 5.10
C GLU A 223 15.47 54.19 4.49
N MET A 224 16.30 53.35 3.87
CA MET A 224 17.50 53.77 3.13
C MET A 224 17.18 54.73 1.99
N ASN A 225 16.20 54.37 1.15
CA ASN A 225 15.79 55.18 0.00
C ASN A 225 15.19 56.52 0.46
N ALA A 226 14.44 56.55 1.56
CA ALA A 226 13.92 57.80 2.13
C ALA A 226 15.05 58.72 2.60
N MET A 227 16.10 58.17 3.23
CA MET A 227 17.29 58.94 3.62
C MET A 227 18.05 59.47 2.40
N ILE A 228 18.22 58.66 1.35
CA ILE A 228 18.86 59.07 0.10
C ILE A 228 18.09 60.22 -0.56
N ASN A 229 16.76 60.10 -0.67
CA ASN A 229 15.91 61.14 -1.25
C ASN A 229 15.98 62.44 -0.43
N ASN A 230 15.97 62.35 0.90
CA ASN A 230 16.13 63.52 1.77
C ASN A 230 17.48 64.21 1.54
N LEU A 231 18.56 63.43 1.43
CA LEU A 231 19.89 63.96 1.16
C LEU A 231 19.95 64.62 -0.23
N GLN A 232 19.39 63.98 -1.26
CA GLN A 232 19.30 64.56 -2.62
C GLN A 232 18.55 65.89 -2.63
N SER A 233 17.36 65.96 -2.00
CA SER A 233 16.60 67.21 -1.92
C SER A 233 17.35 68.31 -1.15
N ARG A 234 18.18 67.95 -0.15
CA ARG A 234 19.03 68.92 0.56
C ARG A 234 20.22 69.37 -0.28
N ILE A 235 20.80 68.50 -1.10
CA ILE A 235 21.86 68.84 -2.06
C ILE A 235 21.31 69.80 -3.12
N GLU A 236 20.14 69.52 -3.71
CA GLU A 236 19.46 70.41 -4.67
C GLU A 236 19.11 71.77 -4.04
N ALA A 237 18.68 71.79 -2.77
CA ALA A 237 18.38 73.04 -2.06
C ALA A 237 19.61 73.89 -1.70
N THR A 238 20.80 73.27 -1.62
CA THR A 238 22.07 73.95 -1.27
C THR A 238 22.92 74.33 -2.48
N GLU A 239 22.45 74.07 -3.70
CA GLU A 239 23.07 74.51 -4.96
C GLU A 239 23.14 76.05 -5.12
N ASN A 240 22.63 76.82 -4.14
CA ASN A 240 22.65 78.29 -4.10
C ASN A 240 23.39 78.93 -2.89
N ASP A 241 24.02 78.17 -1.97
CA ASP A 241 24.83 78.78 -0.87
C ASP A 241 25.86 77.82 -0.24
N ASP A 242 27.07 78.33 0.05
CA ASP A 242 28.27 77.54 0.36
C ASP A 242 28.30 76.89 1.77
N SER A 243 28.53 75.57 1.78
CA SER A 243 29.47 74.75 2.59
C SER A 243 29.20 74.22 4.04
N PRO A 244 28.55 74.87 5.05
CA PRO A 244 28.30 74.22 6.36
C PRO A 244 27.08 73.29 6.43
N LEU A 245 26.04 73.54 5.63
CA LEU A 245 24.78 72.78 5.68
C LEU A 245 24.88 71.38 5.06
N LEU A 246 25.78 71.20 4.09
CA LEU A 246 26.07 69.92 3.43
C LEU A 246 26.84 68.98 4.36
N ALA A 247 27.82 69.48 5.10
CA ALA A 247 28.57 68.68 6.08
C ALA A 247 27.62 68.11 7.15
N GLY A 248 26.77 68.95 7.73
CA GLY A 248 25.76 68.48 8.70
C GLY A 248 24.71 67.53 8.10
N ALA A 249 24.46 67.58 6.78
CA ALA A 249 23.58 66.64 6.08
C ALA A 249 24.20 65.24 5.98
N LEU A 250 25.49 65.19 5.63
CA LEU A 250 26.25 63.96 5.49
C LEU A 250 26.45 63.28 6.85
N ASP A 251 26.71 64.03 7.92
CA ASP A 251 26.82 63.48 9.27
C ASP A 251 25.47 62.88 9.74
N THR A 252 24.36 63.57 9.51
CA THR A 252 23.01 63.06 9.85
C THR A 252 22.67 61.79 9.06
N PHE A 253 23.06 61.73 7.78
CA PHE A 253 22.89 60.55 6.94
C PHE A 253 23.77 59.39 7.42
N ALA A 254 25.04 59.66 7.77
CA ALA A 254 25.96 58.67 8.31
C ALA A 254 25.45 58.06 9.64
N ASP A 255 24.96 58.90 10.56
CA ASP A 255 24.34 58.43 11.81
C ASP A 255 23.07 57.60 11.56
N GLY A 256 22.27 57.99 10.56
CA GLY A 256 21.10 57.21 10.12
C GLY A 256 21.48 55.82 9.58
N LEU A 257 22.52 55.73 8.73
CA LEU A 257 23.05 54.47 8.22
C LEU A 257 23.55 53.57 9.34
N THR A 258 24.33 54.11 10.29
CA THR A 258 24.84 53.31 11.41
C THR A 258 23.70 52.75 12.25
N THR A 259 22.58 53.46 12.40
CA THR A 259 21.40 52.98 13.13
C THR A 259 20.67 51.84 12.40
N ILE A 260 20.48 51.94 11.08
CA ILE A 260 19.81 50.90 10.25
C ILE A 260 20.62 49.59 10.19
N PHE A 261 21.96 49.71 10.12
CA PHE A 261 22.86 48.56 10.04
C PHE A 261 23.28 47.99 11.40
N SER A 262 23.22 48.76 12.50
CA SER A 262 23.57 48.28 13.85
C SER A 262 22.42 47.56 14.59
N ALA A 263 21.17 47.69 14.14
CA ALA A 263 20.02 46.97 14.71
C ALA A 263 19.61 45.75 13.85
N PRO A 264 19.69 44.50 14.38
CA PRO A 264 20.75 43.97 15.24
C PRO A 264 21.36 42.65 14.69
N ALA A 265 22.65 42.45 14.93
CA ALA A 265 23.33 41.15 14.95
C ALA A 265 22.79 40.16 16.03
N LYS A 266 21.62 40.45 16.64
CA LYS A 266 20.98 39.65 17.69
C LYS A 266 19.90 38.69 17.17
N LEU A 267 19.51 38.76 15.89
CA LEU A 267 18.52 37.83 15.32
C LEU A 267 19.08 36.41 15.05
N LEU A 268 20.40 36.22 15.09
CA LEU A 268 21.03 34.90 15.01
C LEU A 268 21.11 34.16 16.37
N GLY A 269 20.82 34.83 17.49
CA GLY A 269 20.97 34.25 18.84
C GLY A 269 19.75 33.51 19.39
N TYR A 270 18.55 33.72 18.84
CA TYR A 270 17.33 33.06 19.32
C TYR A 270 17.03 31.73 18.63
N ALA A 271 17.66 31.44 17.49
CA ALA A 271 17.56 30.13 16.84
C ALA A 271 18.27 29.03 17.65
N VAL A 272 19.39 29.32 18.33
CA VAL A 272 20.21 28.26 18.96
C VAL A 272 19.62 27.73 20.29
N LYS A 273 18.78 28.48 20.99
CA LYS A 273 18.16 28.01 22.25
C LYS A 273 16.94 27.10 22.04
N GLY A 274 16.29 27.14 20.88
CA GLY A 274 15.16 26.25 20.55
C GLY A 274 15.55 24.82 20.17
N PHE A 275 16.79 24.61 19.71
CA PHE A 275 17.29 23.29 19.28
C PHE A 275 17.84 22.43 20.42
N SER A 276 18.00 22.99 21.63
CA SER A 276 18.45 22.22 22.80
C SER A 276 17.48 21.10 23.21
N TRP A 277 16.24 21.11 22.73
CA TRP A 277 15.24 20.09 23.04
C TRP A 277 15.16 18.98 21.98
N LEU A 278 15.90 19.09 20.87
CA LEU A 278 15.93 18.09 19.78
C LEU A 278 17.08 17.09 19.90
N PHE A 279 17.92 17.18 20.94
CA PHE A 279 19.07 16.29 21.17
C PHE A 279 19.07 15.60 22.55
N ARG A 280 17.89 15.29 23.11
CA ARG A 280 17.78 14.42 24.31
C ARG A 280 16.84 13.25 24.08
#